data_AF-A0A6B9YTA2-F1
#
_entry.id   AF-A0A6B9YTA2-F1
#
_cell.length_a   1.000
_cell.length_b   1.000
_cell.length_c   1.000
_cell.angle_alpha   90.00
_cell.angle_beta   90.00
_cell.angle_gamma   90.00
#
_symmetry.space_group_name_H-M   'P 1'
#
loop_
_entity.id
_entity.type
_entity.pdbx_description
1 polymer ?
#
loop_
_entity_poly.entity_id
_entity_poly.type
_entity_poly.pdbx_seq_one_letter_code
_entity_poly.pdbx_strand_id
1 'polypeptide(L)' 'MRSEAIFRAKEAVSNRYQLCQTVAKATRRMHVASRNQQDTINSALEKVAGDAPLVAVKRVVL' A
#
# COMPACT_ATOMS: atom_id res chain seq x y z
N MET A 1 -17.15 -3.84 -8.12
CA MET A 1 -17.34 -3.06 -6.88
C MET A 1 -16.23 -2.02 -6.79
N ARG A 2 -16.52 -0.78 -6.37
CA ARG A 2 -15.46 0.22 -6.12
C ARG A 2 -14.62 -0.31 -4.96
N SER A 3 -13.29 -0.34 -5.08
CA SER A 3 -12.43 -0.91 -4.04
C SER A 3 -12.48 -0.04 -2.78
N GLU A 4 -12.96 -0.61 -1.67
CA GLU A 4 -13.07 0.05 -0.35
C GLU A 4 -11.73 0.62 0.12
N ALA A 5 -10.63 -0.11 -0.12
CA ALA A 5 -9.28 0.33 0.25
C ALA A 5 -8.88 1.63 -0.47
N ILE A 6 -9.30 1.81 -1.73
CA ILE A 6 -9.05 3.07 -2.47
C ILE A 6 -9.89 4.21 -1.90
N PHE A 7 -11.13 3.93 -1.51
CA PHE A 7 -12.02 4.94 -0.92
C PHE A 7 -11.43 5.46 0.40
N ARG A 8 -11.07 4.57 1.32
CA ARG A 8 -10.44 4.92 2.60
C ARG A 8 -9.10 5.63 2.43
N ALA A 9 -8.24 5.14 1.54
CA ALA A 9 -6.95 5.78 1.28
C ALA A 9 -7.11 7.20 0.70
N LYS A 10 -8.19 7.46 -0.04
CA LYS A 10 -8.52 8.79 -0.57
C LYS A 10 -9.05 9.76 0.50
N GLU A 11 -9.63 9.27 1.59
CA GLU A 11 -9.97 10.11 2.75
C GLU A 11 -8.71 10.57 3.47
N ALA A 12 -7.69 9.71 3.57
CA ALA A 12 -6.39 10.06 4.13
C ALA A 12 -5.56 10.99 3.20
N VAL A 13 -5.60 10.74 1.88
CA VAL A 13 -4.89 11.54 0.87
C VAL A 13 -5.87 12.02 -0.19
N SER A 14 -6.34 13.26 -0.01
CA SER A 14 -7.36 13.86 -0.87
C SER A 14 -6.91 14.09 -2.32
N ASN A 15 -5.61 14.36 -2.53
CA ASN A 15 -5.03 14.53 -3.86
C ASN A 15 -4.76 13.16 -4.51
N ARG A 16 -5.51 12.86 -5.58
CA ARG A 16 -5.42 11.58 -6.29
C ARG A 16 -4.04 11.29 -6.90
N TYR A 17 -3.31 12.31 -7.33
CA TYR A 17 -1.96 12.13 -7.89
C TYR A 17 -0.95 11.79 -6.80
N GLN A 18 -1.04 12.46 -5.66
CA GLN A 18 -0.21 12.16 -4.50
C GLN A 18 -0.54 10.77 -3.95
N LEU A 19 -1.81 10.37 -3.91
CA LEU A 19 -2.24 9.03 -3.52
C LEU A 19 -1.57 7.97 -4.41
N CYS A 20 -1.68 8.10 -5.74
CA CYS A 20 -1.05 7.17 -6.67
C CYS A 20 0.48 7.08 -6.48
N GLN A 21 1.16 8.23 -6.33
CA GLN A 21 2.61 8.25 -6.12
C GLN A 21 3.00 7.57 -4.79
N THR A 22 2.24 7.83 -3.73
CA THR A 22 2.49 7.28 -2.40
C THR A 22 2.30 5.78 -2.37
N VAL A 23 1.18 5.30 -2.93
CA VAL A 23 0.88 3.88 -3.06
C VAL A 23 1.94 3.19 -3.93
N ALA A 24 2.30 3.75 -5.08
CA ALA A 24 3.35 3.17 -5.92
C ALA A 24 4.70 3.05 -5.20
N LYS A 25 5.08 4.07 -4.41
CA LYS A 25 6.30 4.04 -3.59
C LYS A 25 6.22 2.97 -2.49
N ALA A 26 5.08 2.86 -1.81
CA ALA A 26 4.85 1.85 -0.78
C ALA A 26 4.87 0.43 -1.36
N THR A 27 4.18 0.19 -2.48
CA THR A 27 4.17 -1.09 -3.19
C THR A 27 5.58 -1.52 -3.57
N ARG A 28 6.39 -0.64 -4.17
CA ARG A 28 7.79 -0.98 -4.53
C ARG A 28 8.65 -1.36 -3.32
N ARG A 29 8.41 -0.74 -2.16
CA ARG A 29 9.14 -1.05 -0.91
C ARG A 29 8.69 -2.36 -0.27
N MET A 30 7.43 -2.76 -0.48
CA MET A 30 6.81 -3.92 0.14
C MET A 30 6.83 -5.17 -0.74
N HIS A 31 6.93 -4.99 -2.05
CA HIS A 31 6.86 -6.06 -3.01
C HIS A 31 8.12 -6.93 -2.95
N VAL A 32 7.89 -8.24 -2.97
CA VAL A 32 8.91 -9.27 -3.06
C VAL A 32 8.47 -10.20 -4.18
N ALA A 33 9.39 -10.71 -5.00
CA ALA A 33 9.07 -11.40 -6.26
C ALA A 33 8.10 -12.60 -6.12
N SER A 34 8.01 -13.21 -4.94
CA SER A 34 7.12 -14.33 -4.64
C SER A 34 5.67 -13.93 -4.28
N ARG A 35 5.38 -12.65 -4.10
CA ARG A 35 4.03 -12.17 -3.72
C ARG A 35 3.23 -11.73 -4.93
N ASN A 36 1.91 -11.94 -4.88
CA ASN A 36 1.00 -11.34 -5.84
C ASN A 36 1.06 -9.79 -5.73
N GLN A 37 1.17 -9.13 -6.88
CA GLN A 37 1.24 -7.68 -6.96
C GLN A 37 -0.05 -7.01 -6.46
N GLN A 38 -1.23 -7.61 -6.73
CA GLN A 38 -2.52 -7.07 -6.30
C GLN A 38 -2.62 -7.02 -4.77
N ASP A 39 -2.25 -8.10 -4.09
CA ASP A 39 -2.25 -8.17 -2.63
C ASP A 39 -1.27 -7.14 -2.02
N THR A 40 -0.14 -6.94 -2.69
CA THR A 40 0.85 -5.93 -2.27
C THR A 40 0.28 -4.51 -2.41
N ILE A 41 -0.44 -4.23 -3.50
CA ILE A 41 -1.10 -2.93 -3.73
C ILE A 41 -2.21 -2.69 -2.70
N ASN A 42 -3.03 -3.71 -2.40
CA ASN A 42 -4.07 -3.61 -1.38
C ASN A 42 -3.48 -3.32 0.00
N SER A 43 -2.42 -4.05 0.37
CA SER A 43 -1.68 -3.81 1.62
C SER A 43 -1.08 -2.40 1.68
N ALA A 44 -0.63 -1.86 0.54
CA ALA A 44 -0.13 -0.49 0.45
C ALA A 44 -1.24 0.55 0.62
N LEU A 45 -2.43 0.31 0.05
CA LEU A 45 -3.60 1.17 0.22
C LEU A 45 -4.11 1.17 1.67
N GLU A 46 -4.18 0.01 2.31
CA GLU A 46 -4.55 -0.14 3.72
C GLU A 46 -3.57 0.60 4.65
N LYS A 47 -2.26 0.54 4.34
CA LYS A 47 -1.25 1.32 5.07
C LYS A 47 -1.42 2.84 4.89
N VAL A 48 -1.79 3.29 3.69
CA VAL A 48 -2.05 4.72 3.44
C VAL A 48 -3.33 5.18 4.14
N ALA A 49 -4.33 4.32 4.24
CA ALA A 49 -5.56 4.57 4.99
C ALA A 49 -5.37 4.59 6.52
N GLY A 50 -4.20 4.16 7.03
CA GLY A 50 -3.93 4.07 8.47
C GLY A 50 -4.50 2.81 9.14
N ASP A 51 -5.00 1.85 8.35
CA ASP A 51 -5.71 0.65 8.84
C ASP A 51 -4.77 -0.53 9.14
N ALA A 52 -3.49 -0.45 8.75
CA ALA A 52 -2.54 -1.55 8.92
C ALA A 52 -1.32 -1.15 9.78
N PRO A 53 -1.01 -1.90 10.87
CA PRO A 53 0.18 -1.65 11.66
C PRO A 53 1.44 -1.87 10.82
N LEU A 54 2.49 -1.10 11.11
CA LEU A 54 3.79 -1.20 10.45
C LEU A 54 4.44 -2.55 10.75
N VAL A 55 4.05 -3.61 10.06
CA VAL A 55 4.85 -4.83 10.03
C VAL A 55 6.10 -4.48 9.24
N ALA A 56 7.14 -4.10 9.99
CA ALA A 56 8.48 -3.90 9.49
C ALA A 56 8.86 -5.15 8.70
N VAL A 57 9.11 -4.97 7.41
CA VAL A 57 9.70 -6.02 6.58
C VAL A 57 11.01 -6.39 7.27
N LYS A 58 11.07 -7.55 7.94
CA LYS A 58 12.34 -8.12 8.38
C LYS A 58 13.19 -8.21 7.13
N ARG A 59 14.22 -7.35 7.04
CA ARG A 59 15.32 -7.57 6.10
C ARG A 59 15.86 -8.96 6.43
N VAL A 60 15.55 -9.93 5.59
CA VAL A 60 16.33 -11.15 5.53
C VAL A 60 17.66 -10.70 4.93
N VAL A 61 18.62 -10.44 5.81
CA VAL A 61 20.03 -10.36 5.44
C VAL A 61 20.47 -11.81 5.33
N LEU A 62 20.77 -12.24 4.10
CA LEU A 62 21.52 -13.47 3.82
C LEU A 62 22.95 -13.31 4.33
#